data_AF-A0AA43ZJR3-F1
#
_entry.id   AF-A0AA43ZJR3-F1
#
_cell.length_a   1.000
_cell.length_b   1.000
_cell.length_c   1.000
_cell.angle_alpha   90.00
_cell.angle_beta   90.00
_cell.angle_gamma   90.00
#
_symmetry.space_group_name_H-M   'P 1'
#
loop_
_entity.id
_entity.type
_entity.pdbx_description
1 polymer ?
#
loop_
_entity_poly.entity_id
_entity_poly.type
_entity_poly.pdbx_seq_one_letter_code
_entity_poly.pdbx_strand_id
1 'polypeptide(L)'
;MLNTVEISWIEDGGEYTLVVGWHEDMQEFEREEVERILHVHGFVSQGNDRWTAPEDPTAPLEAWEEIGRYGYAVQMDLETLPPAIEAKVLADLERLPLI
;
A
#
# COMPACT_ATOMS: atom_id res chain seq x y z
N MET A 1 0.29 -2.84 20.70
CA MET A 1 0.65 -3.55 19.45
C MET A 1 0.70 -2.50 18.36
N LEU A 2 1.52 -2.71 17.33
CA LEU A 2 1.50 -1.83 16.16
C LEU A 2 0.35 -2.31 15.27
N ASN A 3 -0.60 -1.42 14.95
CA ASN A 3 -1.70 -1.78 14.07
C ASN A 3 -1.15 -2.00 12.65
N THR A 4 -1.54 -3.11 12.03
CA THR A 4 -1.02 -3.53 10.72
C THR A 4 -2.09 -3.34 9.66
N VAL A 5 -1.72 -2.66 8.58
CA VAL A 5 -2.49 -2.53 7.35
C VAL A 5 -1.97 -3.60 6.40
N GLU A 6 -2.84 -4.51 5.99
CA GLU A 6 -2.52 -5.55 5.03
C GLU A 6 -2.83 -5.05 3.63
N ILE A 7 -1.93 -5.30 2.69
CA ILE A 7 -2.01 -4.73 1.36
C ILE A 7 -1.71 -5.80 0.33
N SER A 8 -2.62 -5.95 -0.62
CA SER A 8 -2.47 -6.85 -1.75
C SER A 8 -2.92 -6.16 -3.03
N TRP A 9 -2.45 -6.66 -4.15
CA TRP A 9 -2.82 -6.15 -5.46
C TRP A 9 -3.54 -7.22 -6.26
N ILE A 10 -4.45 -6.79 -7.12
CA ILE A 10 -5.15 -7.64 -8.07
C ILE A 10 -4.91 -7.06 -9.46
N GLU A 11 -4.42 -7.88 -10.38
CA GLU A 11 -4.33 -7.54 -11.79
C GLU A 11 -5.56 -8.08 -12.54
N ASP A 12 -6.25 -7.22 -13.29
CA ASP A 12 -7.28 -7.60 -14.25
C ASP A 12 -7.11 -6.80 -15.54
N GLY A 13 -6.92 -7.49 -16.66
CA GLY A 13 -6.77 -6.82 -17.97
C GLY A 13 -5.59 -5.85 -18.09
N GLY A 14 -4.58 -5.97 -17.23
CA GLY A 14 -3.43 -5.04 -17.16
C GLY A 14 -3.69 -3.79 -16.31
N GLU A 15 -4.87 -3.69 -15.68
CA GLU A 15 -5.16 -2.71 -14.63
C GLU A 15 -4.90 -3.33 -13.26
N TYR A 16 -4.41 -2.52 -12.33
CA TYR A 16 -4.10 -2.95 -10.98
C TYR A 16 -5.05 -2.30 -9.98
N THR A 17 -5.65 -3.13 -9.12
CA THR A 17 -6.47 -2.71 -7.99
C THR A 17 -5.75 -3.05 -6.70
N LEU A 18 -5.60 -2.07 -5.83
CA LEU A 18 -5.17 -2.25 -4.45
C LEU A 18 -6.33 -2.78 -3.62
N VAL A 19 -6.07 -3.78 -2.78
CA VAL A 19 -6.99 -4.24 -1.74
C VAL A 19 -6.33 -4.00 -0.39
N VAL A 20 -7.04 -3.29 0.49
CA VAL A 20 -6.60 -2.99 1.84
C VAL A 20 -7.33 -3.92 2.82
N GLY A 21 -6.57 -4.66 3.61
CA GLY A 21 -7.04 -5.46 4.72
C GLY A 21 -6.77 -4.74 6.04
N TRP A 22 -7.74 -4.82 6.95
CA TRP A 22 -7.66 -4.19 8.27
C TRP A 22 -7.52 -5.27 9.34
N HIS A 23 -6.58 -5.09 10.26
CA HIS A 23 -6.55 -5.92 11.46
C HIS A 23 -7.83 -5.72 12.30
N GLU A 24 -8.32 -6.76 12.96
CA GLU A 24 -9.61 -6.74 13.70
C GLU A 24 -9.67 -5.63 14.77
N ASP A 25 -8.51 -5.29 15.33
CA ASP A 25 -8.37 -4.27 16.39
C ASP A 25 -8.29 -2.83 15.87
N MET A 26 -8.21 -2.59 14.55
CA MET A 26 -8.15 -1.23 14.00
C MET A 26 -9.48 -0.51 14.14
N GLN A 27 -9.45 0.64 14.80
CA GLN A 27 -10.59 1.53 15.00
C GLN A 27 -10.94 2.27 13.71
N GLU A 28 -12.20 2.73 13.61
CA GLU A 28 -12.72 3.44 12.43
C GLU A 28 -11.86 4.65 12.05
N PHE A 29 -11.46 5.48 13.02
CA PHE A 29 -10.63 6.66 12.75
C PHE A 29 -9.23 6.31 12.21
N GLU A 30 -8.68 5.14 12.58
CA GLU A 30 -7.38 4.68 12.09
C GLU A 30 -7.48 4.24 10.62
N ARG A 31 -8.61 3.62 10.26
CA ARG A 31 -8.92 3.29 8.87
C ARG A 31 -9.10 4.56 8.05
N GLU A 32 -9.92 5.50 8.52
CA GLU A 32 -10.12 6.80 7.86
C GLU A 32 -8.80 7.56 7.63
N GLU A 33 -7.86 7.47 8.57
CA GLU A 33 -6.53 8.08 8.42
C GLU A 33 -5.72 7.43 7.29
N VAL A 34 -5.72 6.09 7.21
CA VAL A 34 -5.07 5.35 6.12
C VAL A 34 -5.75 5.66 4.78
N GLU A 35 -7.08 5.66 4.72
CA GLU A 35 -7.85 6.02 3.54
C GLU A 35 -7.55 7.45 3.06
N ARG A 36 -7.40 8.40 4.00
CA ARG A 36 -6.99 9.77 3.69
C ARG A 36 -5.60 9.81 3.06
N ILE A 37 -4.64 9.03 3.57
CA ILE A 37 -3.29 8.93 3.00
C ILE A 37 -3.38 8.39 1.57
N LEU A 38 -4.12 7.31 1.34
CA LEU A 38 -4.34 6.74 0.01
C LEU A 38 -4.91 7.79 -0.97
N HIS A 39 -5.92 8.55 -0.55
CA HIS A 39 -6.47 9.63 -1.38
C HIS A 39 -5.46 10.73 -1.72
N VAL A 40 -4.62 11.15 -0.76
CA VAL A 40 -3.57 12.15 -1.01
C VAL A 40 -2.57 11.65 -2.06
N HIS A 41 -2.29 10.35 -2.07
CA HIS A 41 -1.38 9.69 -3.03
C HIS A 41 -2.08 9.26 -4.33
N GLY A 42 -3.27 9.79 -4.61
CA GLY A 42 -3.93 9.61 -5.91
C GLY A 42 -4.67 8.28 -6.09
N PHE A 43 -4.81 7.48 -5.03
CA PHE A 43 -5.68 6.31 -5.06
C PHE A 43 -7.14 6.73 -5.00
N VAL A 44 -7.99 6.10 -5.82
CA VAL A 44 -9.43 6.34 -5.83
C VAL A 44 -10.15 5.11 -5.29
N SER A 45 -10.97 5.31 -4.26
CA SER A 45 -11.77 4.23 -3.67
C SER A 45 -12.80 3.72 -4.67
N GLN A 46 -12.85 2.39 -4.82
CA GLN A 46 -13.86 1.64 -5.56
C GLN A 46 -14.90 1.01 -4.60
N GLY A 47 -14.78 1.27 -3.29
CA GLY A 47 -15.56 0.65 -2.23
C GLY A 47 -15.07 -0.76 -1.86
N ASN A 48 -15.57 -1.29 -0.73
CA ASN A 48 -15.17 -2.60 -0.19
C ASN A 48 -13.64 -2.75 -0.05
N ASP A 49 -12.99 -1.73 0.48
CA ASP A 49 -11.53 -1.66 0.70
C ASP A 49 -10.68 -1.78 -0.59
N ARG A 50 -11.29 -1.55 -1.76
CA ARG A 50 -10.61 -1.58 -3.05
C ARG A 50 -10.28 -0.18 -3.54
N TRP A 51 -9.11 -0.03 -4.14
CA TRP A 51 -8.61 1.25 -4.64
C TRP A 51 -7.94 1.09 -6.00
N THR A 52 -8.07 2.08 -6.87
CA THR A 52 -7.35 2.09 -8.15
C THR A 52 -5.85 2.26 -7.92
N ALA A 53 -5.01 1.70 -8.79
CA ALA A 53 -3.63 2.13 -8.88
C ALA A 53 -3.55 3.63 -9.23
N PRO A 54 -2.65 4.40 -8.60
CA PRO A 54 -2.41 5.79 -8.96
C PRO A 54 -1.70 5.89 -10.32
N GLU A 55 -1.86 7.02 -11.01
CA GLU A 55 -1.15 7.29 -12.27
C GLU A 55 0.37 7.38 -12.07
N ASP A 56 0.80 7.88 -10.91
CA ASP A 56 2.21 7.93 -10.53
C ASP A 56 2.68 6.56 -10.00
N PRO A 57 3.63 5.88 -10.68
CA PRO A 57 4.14 4.59 -10.23
C PRO A 57 4.94 4.66 -8.92
N THR A 58 5.29 5.84 -8.41
CA THR A 58 6.00 6.01 -7.13
C THR A 58 5.07 6.20 -5.93
N ALA A 59 3.86 6.71 -6.17
CA ALA A 59 2.89 7.05 -5.14
C ALA A 59 2.57 5.91 -4.14
N PRO A 60 2.49 4.63 -4.54
CA PRO A 60 2.29 3.56 -3.57
C PRO A 60 3.38 3.47 -2.51
N LEU A 61 4.65 3.62 -2.90
CA LEU A 61 5.78 3.57 -1.96
C LEU A 61 5.76 4.76 -0.99
N GLU A 62 5.42 5.94 -1.50
CA GLU A 62 5.28 7.16 -0.70
C GLU A 62 4.11 7.04 0.29
N ALA A 63 3.00 6.44 -0.13
CA ALA A 63 1.87 6.12 0.74
C ALA A 63 2.27 5.13 1.85
N TRP A 64 3.02 4.07 1.55
CA TRP A 64 3.50 3.10 2.54
C TRP A 64 4.42 3.74 3.57
N GLU A 65 5.32 4.61 3.12
CA GLU A 65 6.20 5.35 4.02
C GLU A 65 5.40 6.29 4.92
N GLU A 66 4.39 6.99 4.38
CA GLU A 66 3.53 7.88 5.16
C GLU A 66 2.70 7.10 6.19
N ILE A 67 2.05 6.00 5.79
CA ILE A 67 1.35 5.09 6.72
C ILE A 67 2.28 4.64 7.86
N GLY A 68 3.52 4.28 7.52
CA GLY A 68 4.57 3.96 8.50
C GLY A 68 4.88 5.09 9.49
N ARG A 69 4.95 6.34 9.01
CA ARG A 69 5.17 7.53 9.86
C ARG A 69 4.02 7.79 10.82
N TYR A 70 2.79 7.41 10.47
CA TYR A 70 1.63 7.50 11.34
C TYR A 70 1.54 6.37 12.38
N GLY A 71 2.49 5.43 12.38
CA GLY A 71 2.59 4.38 13.39
C GLY A 71 1.86 3.10 13.04
N TYR A 72 1.58 2.87 11.75
CA TYR A 72 1.02 1.62 11.26
C TYR A 72 2.11 0.78 10.59
N ALA A 73 2.09 -0.54 10.78
CA ALA A 73 2.88 -1.44 9.94
C ALA A 73 2.15 -1.64 8.61
N VAL A 74 2.90 -1.68 7.51
CA VAL A 74 2.38 -2.14 6.21
C VAL A 74 2.90 -3.54 5.95
N GLN A 75 1.98 -4.48 5.78
CA GLN A 75 2.28 -5.83 5.32
C GLN A 75 1.82 -5.96 3.87
N MET A 76 2.72 -6.37 2.99
CA MET A 76 2.50 -6.41 1.56
C MET A 76 2.85 -7.78 0.99
N ASP A 77 1.99 -8.29 0.10
CA ASP A 77 2.31 -9.46 -0.71
C ASP A 77 3.11 -9.05 -1.97
N LEU A 78 4.38 -9.47 -2.02
CA LEU A 78 5.27 -9.17 -3.13
C LEU A 78 4.89 -9.90 -4.42
N GLU A 79 4.20 -11.04 -4.35
CA GLU A 79 3.85 -11.84 -5.53
C GLU A 79 2.81 -11.15 -6.43
N THR A 80 2.08 -10.19 -5.86
CA THR A 80 1.01 -9.47 -6.56
C THR A 80 1.40 -8.06 -7.00
N LEU A 81 2.63 -7.63 -6.69
CA LEU A 81 3.05 -6.26 -6.94
C LEU A 81 2.94 -5.87 -8.42
N PRO A 82 2.39 -4.67 -8.71
CA PRO A 82 2.54 -4.05 -10.00
C PRO A 82 4.02 -3.99 -10.41
N PRO A 83 4.40 -4.35 -11.65
CA PRO A 83 5.80 -4.42 -12.08
C PRO A 83 6.60 -3.14 -11.86
N ALA A 84 5.94 -1.98 -11.98
CA ALA A 84 6.56 -0.68 -11.75
C ALA A 84 6.96 -0.46 -10.27
N ILE A 85 6.19 -1.03 -9.34
CA ILE A 85 6.46 -0.99 -7.90
C ILE A 85 7.51 -2.05 -7.55
N GLU A 86 7.35 -3.27 -8.08
CA GLU A 86 8.28 -4.38 -7.86
C GLU A 86 9.72 -3.99 -8.20
N ALA A 87 9.95 -3.40 -9.37
CA ALA A 87 11.28 -2.97 -9.80
C ALA A 87 11.94 -2.00 -8.82
N LYS A 88 11.17 -1.14 -8.16
CA LYS A 88 11.67 -0.19 -7.17
C LYS A 88 11.92 -0.83 -5.81
N VAL A 89 11.00 -1.66 -5.33
CA VAL A 89 11.17 -2.41 -4.08
C VAL A 89 12.43 -3.27 -4.15
N LEU A 90 12.62 -3.98 -5.27
CA LEU A 90 13.83 -4.78 -5.50
C LEU A 90 15.08 -3.90 -5.53
N ALA A 91 15.06 -2.76 -6.23
CA ALA A 91 16.20 -1.84 -6.27
C ALA A 91 16.58 -1.28 -4.89
N ASP A 92 15.61 -1.04 -4.01
CA ASP A 92 15.88 -0.57 -2.65
C ASP A 92 16.37 -1.69 -1.72
N LEU A 93 15.89 -2.93 -1.91
CA LEU A 93 16.40 -4.12 -1.20
C LEU A 93 17.86 -4.42 -1.58
N GLU A 94 18.21 -4.29 -2.86
CA GLU A 94 19.59 -4.47 -3.35
C GLU A 94 20.57 -3.40 -2.84
N ARG A 95 20.05 -2.26 -2.37
CA ARG A 95 20.85 -1.17 -1.77
C ARG A 95 21.12 -1.35 -0.28
N LEU A 96 20.50 -2.34 0.37
CA LEU A 96 20.82 -2.68 1.75
C LEU A 96 22.22 -3.32 1.80
N PRO A 97 23.14 -2.83 2.66
CA PRO A 97 24.46 -3.41 2.77
C PRO A 97 24.31 -4.88 3.20
N LEU A 98 24.94 -5.79 2.46
CA LEU A 98 25.15 -7.18 2.88
C LEU A 98 25.90 -7.13 4.22
N ILE A 99 25.19 -7.42 5.30
CA ILE A 99 25.76 -7.59 6.65
C ILE A 99 26.43 -8.96 6.74
#